data_AF-A0A8D6SWR5-F1
#
_entry.id   AF-A0A8D6SWR5-F1
#
_cell.length_a   1.000
_cell.length_b   1.000
_cell.length_c   1.000
_cell.angle_alpha   90.00
_cell.angle_beta   90.00
_cell.angle_gamma   90.00
#
_symmetry.space_group_name_H-M   'P 1'
#
loop_
_entity.id
_entity.type
_entity.pdbx_description
1 polymer ?
#
loop_
_entity_poly.entity_id
_entity_poly.type
_entity_poly.pdbx_seq_one_letter_code
_entity_poly.pdbx_strand_id
1 'polypeptide(L)'
;MDLGYLYGLICSMYGAIEDWKKREVSDFLWLSLLWIGVIVHAIYSKNLLLFFIEVFAISFITLSVKYEELNRFFYMGILLFLLSFILFKSYFALSFLLFYLVGVFLYYTNFMGGGDCKFLIGLSYLKGMFFTFIIFLNAILFVIPYCIIILLINIKNKNYKGMKLKNLPLLLIALKKDVKDVRKFESIMGDDENLSLIPKINEEIENGKNKYKGKVWVTPQLPFLVFIFLSYVLYIIYPFPVILKIIELIVKSHF
;
A
#
# COMPACT_ATOMS: atom_id res chain seq x y z
N MET A 1 -14.28 -20.38 4.41
CA MET A 1 -13.14 -19.59 3.89
C MET A 1 -12.58 -20.33 2.70
N ASP A 2 -12.31 -19.65 1.58
CA ASP A 2 -11.73 -20.27 0.38
C ASP A 2 -10.19 -20.23 0.42
N LEU A 3 -9.58 -20.97 -0.52
CA LEU A 3 -8.12 -21.11 -0.61
C LEU A 3 -7.43 -19.76 -0.79
N GLY A 4 -7.99 -18.89 -1.63
CA GLY A 4 -7.44 -17.55 -1.88
C GLY A 4 -7.44 -16.68 -0.62
N TYR A 5 -8.48 -16.77 0.23
CA TYR A 5 -8.53 -16.01 1.47
C TYR A 5 -7.45 -16.47 2.44
N LEU A 6 -7.32 -17.79 2.63
CA LEU A 6 -6.32 -18.37 3.54
C LEU A 6 -4.90 -18.01 3.09
N TYR A 7 -4.61 -18.13 1.79
CA TYR A 7 -3.30 -17.78 1.25
C TYR A 7 -3.00 -16.29 1.40
N GLY A 8 -3.97 -15.42 1.08
CA GLY A 8 -3.83 -13.97 1.29
C GLY A 8 -3.62 -13.59 2.76
N LEU A 9 -4.26 -14.30 3.71
CA LEU A 9 -4.05 -14.12 5.14
C LEU A 9 -2.63 -14.49 5.56
N ILE A 10 -2.10 -15.62 5.08
CA ILE A 10 -0.72 -16.05 5.35
C ILE A 10 0.28 -15.03 4.79
N CYS A 11 0.09 -14.59 3.55
CA CYS A 11 0.93 -13.59 2.90
C CYS A 11 0.87 -12.24 3.62
N SER A 12 -0.31 -11.78 4.05
CA SER A 12 -0.43 -10.53 4.82
C SER A 12 0.23 -10.62 6.20
N MET A 13 0.12 -11.76 6.88
CA MET A 13 0.82 -11.99 8.15
C MET A 13 2.34 -11.96 7.97
N TYR A 14 2.85 -12.66 6.95
CA TYR A 14 4.27 -12.66 6.62
C TYR A 14 4.76 -11.25 6.24
N GLY A 15 4.01 -10.56 5.36
CA GLY A 15 4.31 -9.20 4.93
C GLY A 15 4.29 -8.20 6.08
N ALA A 16 3.35 -8.32 7.02
CA ALA A 16 3.30 -7.51 8.23
C ALA A 16 4.54 -7.70 9.12
N ILE A 17 5.04 -8.94 9.23
CA ILE A 17 6.27 -9.23 9.99
C ILE A 17 7.50 -8.65 9.28
N GLU A 18 7.60 -8.79 7.95
CA GLU A 18 8.71 -8.22 7.18
C GLU A 18 8.72 -6.69 7.22
N ASP A 19 7.56 -6.06 6.99
CA ASP A 19 7.40 -4.61 7.06
C ASP A 19 7.76 -4.08 8.46
N TRP A 20 7.30 -4.74 9.52
CA TRP A 20 7.65 -4.34 10.89
C TRP A 20 9.16 -4.42 11.17
N LYS A 21 9.84 -5.45 10.68
CA LYS A 21 11.26 -5.71 10.98
C LYS A 21 12.24 -4.99 10.05
N LYS A 22 11.99 -5.03 8.74
CA LYS A 22 12.93 -4.63 7.69
C LYS A 22 12.48 -3.39 6.93
N ARG A 23 11.19 -3.03 6.96
CA ARG A 23 10.59 -1.92 6.18
C ARG A 23 10.70 -2.07 4.67
N GLU A 24 11.14 -3.23 4.21
CA GLU A 24 11.17 -3.64 2.83
C GLU A 24 10.52 -5.02 2.75
N VAL A 25 9.58 -5.16 1.82
CA VAL A 25 8.80 -6.38 1.63
C VAL A 25 9.25 -6.99 0.32
N SER A 26 9.55 -8.28 0.35
CA SER A 26 10.07 -8.96 -0.83
C SER A 26 9.07 -8.94 -1.98
N ASP A 27 9.56 -8.70 -3.20
CA ASP A 27 8.76 -8.84 -4.42
C ASP A 27 8.22 -10.27 -4.62
N PHE A 28 8.86 -11.26 -4.01
CA PHE A 28 8.36 -12.64 -3.99
C PHE A 28 6.91 -12.71 -3.48
N LEU A 29 6.56 -11.89 -2.50
CA LEU A 29 5.29 -12.00 -1.79
C LEU A 29 4.11 -11.72 -2.71
N TRP A 30 4.09 -10.59 -3.42
CA TRP A 30 3.00 -10.26 -4.34
C TRP A 30 3.02 -11.09 -5.62
N LEU A 31 4.20 -11.47 -6.12
CA LEU A 31 4.30 -12.39 -7.26
C LEU A 31 3.71 -13.76 -6.91
N SER A 32 3.91 -14.24 -5.67
CA SER A 32 3.30 -15.49 -5.21
C SER A 32 1.78 -15.40 -5.15
N LEU A 33 1.21 -14.24 -4.78
CA LEU A 33 -0.25 -14.01 -4.83
C LEU A 33 -0.78 -14.13 -6.26
N LEU A 34 -0.03 -13.63 -7.25
CA LEU A 34 -0.41 -13.78 -8.67
C LEU A 34 -0.41 -15.24 -9.10
N TRP A 35 0.67 -15.96 -8.82
CA TRP A 35 0.81 -17.38 -9.20
C TRP A 35 -0.22 -18.29 -8.53
N ILE A 36 -0.52 -18.08 -7.25
CA ILE A 36 -1.62 -18.81 -6.59
C ILE A 36 -2.98 -18.35 -7.13
N GLY A 37 -3.13 -17.06 -7.44
CA GLY A 37 -4.34 -16.49 -8.04
C GLY A 37 -4.74 -17.21 -9.32
N VAL A 38 -3.82 -17.37 -10.27
CA VAL A 38 -4.13 -18.00 -11.56
C VAL A 38 -4.53 -19.47 -11.40
N ILE A 39 -3.93 -20.19 -10.45
CA ILE A 39 -4.32 -21.57 -10.12
C ILE A 39 -5.74 -21.60 -9.55
N VAL A 40 -6.04 -20.71 -8.59
CA VAL A 40 -7.37 -20.59 -8.00
C VAL A 40 -8.42 -20.25 -9.08
N HIS A 41 -8.11 -19.31 -9.98
CA HIS A 41 -9.03 -18.91 -11.06
C HIS A 41 -9.22 -19.98 -12.13
N ALA A 42 -8.18 -20.79 -12.40
CA ALA A 42 -8.29 -21.93 -13.31
C ALA A 42 -9.31 -22.96 -12.81
N ILE A 43 -9.31 -23.23 -11.50
CA ILE A 43 -10.26 -24.14 -10.85
C ILE A 43 -11.70 -23.63 -11.01
N TYR A 44 -11.91 -22.30 -10.93
CA TYR A 44 -13.25 -21.70 -11.03
C TYR A 44 -13.76 -21.52 -12.47
N SER A 45 -12.94 -20.99 -13.36
CA SER A 45 -13.37 -20.58 -14.72
C SER A 45 -13.51 -21.74 -15.69
N LYS A 46 -12.77 -22.85 -15.47
CA LYS A 46 -12.66 -24.02 -16.37
C LYS A 46 -12.31 -23.67 -17.82
N ASN A 47 -11.85 -22.44 -18.09
CA ASN A 47 -11.47 -21.99 -19.43
C ASN A 47 -9.96 -22.09 -19.59
N LEU A 48 -9.53 -23.13 -20.30
CA LEU A 48 -8.12 -23.46 -20.51
C LEU A 48 -7.36 -22.34 -21.26
N LEU A 49 -8.01 -21.69 -22.23
CA LEU A 49 -7.40 -20.61 -23.01
C LEU A 49 -7.16 -19.37 -22.14
N LEU A 50 -8.15 -18.98 -21.32
CA LEU A 50 -8.00 -17.90 -20.35
C LEU A 50 -6.85 -18.20 -19.37
N PHE A 51 -6.81 -19.41 -18.84
CA PHE A 51 -5.73 -19.85 -17.95
C PHE A 51 -4.35 -19.66 -18.58
N PHE A 52 -4.14 -20.11 -19.82
CA PHE A 52 -2.84 -19.94 -20.49
C PHE A 52 -2.48 -18.47 -20.71
N ILE A 53 -3.44 -17.63 -21.12
CA ILE A 53 -3.18 -16.20 -21.31
C ILE A 53 -2.75 -15.55 -20.00
N GLU A 54 -3.42 -15.84 -18.89
CA GLU A 54 -3.09 -15.29 -17.58
C GLU A 54 -1.75 -15.84 -17.05
N VAL A 55 -1.41 -17.11 -17.30
CA VAL A 55 -0.08 -17.67 -16.97
C VAL A 55 1.03 -16.95 -17.73
N PHE A 56 0.86 -16.69 -19.03
CA PHE A 56 1.83 -15.91 -19.80
C PHE A 56 1.94 -14.47 -19.29
N ALA A 57 0.83 -13.84 -18.93
CA ALA A 57 0.81 -12.50 -18.36
C ALA A 57 1.66 -12.42 -17.08
N ILE A 58 1.44 -13.34 -16.14
CA ILE A 58 2.16 -13.39 -14.86
C ILE A 58 3.63 -13.76 -15.06
N SER A 59 3.93 -14.65 -16.02
CA SER A 59 5.30 -15.02 -16.37
C SER A 59 6.09 -13.80 -16.87
N PHE A 60 5.51 -12.99 -17.76
CA PHE A 60 6.16 -11.77 -18.25
C PHE A 60 6.37 -10.73 -17.15
N ILE A 61 5.40 -10.55 -16.25
CA ILE A 61 5.56 -9.68 -15.08
C ILE A 61 6.68 -10.21 -14.17
N THR A 62 6.70 -11.51 -13.88
CA THR A 62 7.73 -12.14 -13.05
C THR A 62 9.12 -11.96 -13.66
N LEU A 63 9.26 -12.14 -14.97
CA LEU A 63 10.52 -11.92 -15.69
C LEU A 63 10.95 -10.45 -15.63
N SER A 64 10.03 -9.50 -15.82
CA SER A 64 10.38 -8.06 -15.73
C SER A 64 10.81 -7.63 -14.33
N VAL A 65 10.24 -8.24 -13.28
CA VAL A 65 10.61 -7.91 -11.89
C VAL A 65 11.95 -8.53 -11.53
N LYS A 66 12.24 -9.73 -12.06
CA LYS A 66 13.52 -10.41 -11.83
C LYS A 66 14.67 -9.79 -12.63
N TYR A 67 14.40 -9.29 -13.84
CA TYR A 67 15.39 -8.74 -14.75
C TYR A 67 15.01 -7.31 -15.13
N GLU A 68 15.61 -6.32 -14.46
CA GLU A 68 15.29 -4.89 -14.65
C GLU A 68 15.46 -4.41 -16.11
N GLU A 69 16.34 -5.03 -16.90
CA GLU A 69 16.52 -4.72 -18.33
C GLU A 69 15.30 -5.07 -19.19
N LEU A 70 14.41 -5.94 -18.68
CA LEU A 70 13.25 -6.49 -19.39
C LEU A 70 11.94 -5.74 -19.07
N ASN A 71 12.01 -4.43 -18.79
CA ASN A 71 10.82 -3.60 -18.50
C ASN A 71 9.71 -3.67 -19.55
N ARG A 72 10.04 -3.96 -20.82
CA ARG A 72 9.04 -4.15 -21.88
C ARG A 72 8.10 -5.34 -21.63
N PHE A 73 8.58 -6.40 -20.97
CA PHE A 73 7.79 -7.58 -20.63
C PHE A 73 6.67 -7.25 -19.64
N PHE A 74 6.89 -6.28 -18.75
CA PHE A 74 5.86 -5.83 -17.82
C PHE A 74 4.61 -5.32 -18.57
N TYR A 75 4.82 -4.46 -19.57
CA TYR A 75 3.73 -3.92 -20.40
C TYR A 75 3.05 -5.01 -21.25
N MET A 76 3.80 -6.00 -21.72
CA MET A 76 3.22 -7.17 -22.39
C MET A 76 2.32 -7.96 -21.44
N GLY A 77 2.73 -8.16 -20.18
CA GLY A 77 1.89 -8.79 -19.17
C GLY A 77 0.60 -8.02 -18.88
N ILE A 78 0.69 -6.68 -18.75
CA ILE A 78 -0.50 -5.81 -18.60
C ILE A 78 -1.42 -5.94 -19.82
N LEU A 79 -0.87 -5.95 -21.04
CA LEU A 79 -1.64 -6.10 -22.26
C LEU A 79 -2.39 -7.44 -22.30
N LEU A 80 -1.77 -8.53 -21.83
CA LEU A 80 -2.42 -9.85 -21.76
C LEU A 80 -3.53 -9.89 -20.70
N PHE A 81 -3.39 -9.20 -19.57
CA PHE A 81 -4.50 -9.03 -18.63
C PHE A 81 -5.64 -8.21 -19.24
N LEU A 82 -5.34 -7.15 -20.00
CA LEU A 82 -6.34 -6.36 -20.72
C LEU A 82 -7.08 -7.23 -21.76
N LEU A 83 -6.34 -8.06 -22.51
CA LEU A 83 -6.92 -9.01 -23.46
C LEU A 83 -7.84 -10.02 -22.76
N SER A 84 -7.40 -10.55 -21.61
CA SER A 84 -8.17 -11.49 -20.78
C SER A 84 -9.50 -10.86 -20.33
N PHE A 85 -9.47 -9.59 -19.94
CA PHE A 85 -10.69 -8.84 -19.60
C PHE A 85 -11.58 -8.60 -20.83
N ILE A 86 -11.04 -8.12 -21.96
CA ILE A 86 -11.85 -7.76 -23.13
C ILE A 86 -12.55 -8.98 -23.73
N LEU A 87 -11.81 -10.08 -23.95
CA LEU A 87 -12.29 -11.28 -24.64
C LEU A 87 -13.13 -12.19 -23.74
N PHE A 88 -12.70 -12.41 -22.49
CA PHE A 88 -13.32 -13.40 -21.59
C PHE A 88 -14.11 -12.76 -20.44
N LYS A 89 -14.13 -11.43 -20.35
CA LYS A 89 -14.73 -10.70 -19.22
C LYS A 89 -14.18 -11.17 -17.86
N SER A 90 -12.89 -11.52 -17.81
CA SER A 90 -12.22 -11.96 -16.58
C SER A 90 -12.29 -10.86 -15.51
N TYR A 91 -13.07 -11.11 -14.46
CA TYR A 91 -13.22 -10.21 -13.32
C TYR A 91 -11.91 -10.00 -12.55
N PHE A 92 -11.09 -11.05 -12.45
CA PHE A 92 -9.82 -10.99 -11.75
C PHE A 92 -8.77 -10.21 -12.54
N ALA A 93 -8.73 -10.38 -13.86
CA ALA A 93 -7.89 -9.54 -14.73
C ALA A 93 -8.26 -8.05 -14.61
N LEU A 94 -9.57 -7.73 -14.61
CA LEU A 94 -10.02 -6.35 -14.36
C LEU A 94 -9.58 -5.84 -12.99
N SER A 95 -9.69 -6.69 -11.96
CA SER A 95 -9.30 -6.36 -10.59
C SER A 95 -7.81 -6.04 -10.47
N PHE A 96 -6.96 -6.82 -11.16
CA PHE A 96 -5.52 -6.54 -11.28
C PHE A 96 -5.27 -5.18 -11.93
N LEU A 97 -5.87 -4.92 -13.10
CA LEU A 97 -5.66 -3.67 -13.86
C LEU A 97 -6.10 -2.43 -13.08
N LEU A 98 -7.26 -2.50 -12.42
CA LEU A 98 -7.77 -1.39 -11.61
C LEU A 98 -6.81 -1.08 -10.45
N PHE A 99 -6.41 -2.10 -9.69
CA PHE A 99 -5.52 -1.90 -8.56
C PHE A 99 -4.09 -1.57 -8.97
N TYR A 100 -3.66 -1.95 -10.17
CA TYR A 100 -2.42 -1.45 -10.75
C TYR A 100 -2.47 0.07 -10.93
N LEU A 101 -3.56 0.60 -11.53
CA LEU A 101 -3.74 2.06 -11.65
C LEU A 101 -3.81 2.76 -10.30
N VAL A 102 -4.56 2.20 -9.34
CA VAL A 102 -4.62 2.73 -7.97
C VAL A 102 -3.25 2.70 -7.30
N GLY A 103 -2.50 1.60 -7.41
CA GLY A 103 -1.17 1.47 -6.84
C GLY A 103 -0.17 2.46 -7.43
N VAL A 104 -0.17 2.62 -8.75
CA VAL A 104 0.64 3.65 -9.45
C VAL A 104 0.29 5.04 -8.93
N PHE A 105 -1.00 5.37 -8.85
CA PHE A 105 -1.45 6.66 -8.32
C PHE A 105 -0.98 6.89 -6.88
N LEU A 106 -1.18 5.92 -5.98
CA LEU A 106 -0.80 6.03 -4.57
C LEU A 106 0.72 6.13 -4.37
N TYR A 107 1.49 5.41 -5.19
CA TYR A 107 2.95 5.48 -5.17
C TYR A 107 3.46 6.86 -5.61
N TYR A 108 3.02 7.35 -6.77
CA TYR A 108 3.50 8.65 -7.29
C TYR A 108 2.99 9.87 -6.50
N THR A 109 1.89 9.71 -5.74
CA THR A 109 1.41 10.73 -4.81
C THR A 109 2.06 10.65 -3.42
N ASN A 110 2.99 9.69 -3.21
CA ASN A 110 3.65 9.43 -1.93
C ASN A 110 2.68 9.10 -0.78
N PHE A 111 1.48 8.59 -1.07
CA PHE A 111 0.53 8.16 -0.05
C PHE A 111 0.82 6.76 0.48
N MET A 112 1.49 5.91 -0.30
CA MET A 112 1.73 4.51 0.04
C MET A 112 3.05 4.01 -0.56
N GLY A 113 3.74 3.12 0.15
CA GLY A 113 4.99 2.53 -0.30
C GLY A 113 4.78 1.61 -1.51
N GLY A 114 5.82 1.46 -2.34
CA GLY A 114 5.77 0.58 -3.51
C GLY A 114 5.47 -0.88 -3.14
N GLY A 115 6.07 -1.39 -2.05
CA GLY A 115 5.82 -2.75 -1.57
C GLY A 115 4.36 -3.00 -1.19
N ASP A 116 3.75 -2.05 -0.47
CA ASP A 116 2.35 -2.18 -0.06
C ASP A 116 1.40 -2.09 -1.27
N CYS A 117 1.70 -1.21 -2.24
CA CYS A 117 0.94 -1.10 -3.49
C CYS A 117 1.00 -2.41 -4.28
N LYS A 118 2.20 -3.00 -4.44
CA LYS A 118 2.38 -4.30 -5.10
C LYS A 118 1.60 -5.41 -4.39
N PHE A 119 1.58 -5.41 -3.05
CA PHE A 119 0.75 -6.36 -2.28
C PHE A 119 -0.73 -6.23 -2.62
N LEU A 120 -1.28 -5.01 -2.64
CA LEU A 120 -2.69 -4.77 -2.99
C LEU A 120 -3.02 -5.23 -4.42
N ILE A 121 -2.10 -5.03 -5.37
CA ILE A 121 -2.24 -5.51 -6.76
C ILE A 121 -2.29 -7.05 -6.80
N GLY A 122 -1.35 -7.72 -6.11
CA GLY A 122 -1.36 -9.19 -6.01
C GLY A 122 -2.64 -9.71 -5.37
N LEU A 123 -3.12 -9.02 -4.33
CA LEU A 123 -4.33 -9.39 -3.63
C LEU A 123 -5.60 -9.18 -4.48
N SER A 124 -5.68 -8.09 -5.24
CA SER A 124 -6.83 -7.82 -6.10
C SER A 124 -6.98 -8.86 -7.19
N TYR A 125 -5.89 -9.40 -7.70
CA TYR A 125 -5.95 -10.54 -8.60
C TYR A 125 -6.38 -11.79 -7.84
N LEU A 126 -5.72 -12.15 -6.72
CA LEU A 126 -6.04 -13.38 -5.97
C LEU A 126 -7.52 -13.47 -5.54
N LYS A 127 -8.09 -12.38 -5.02
CA LYS A 127 -9.43 -12.39 -4.39
C LYS A 127 -10.46 -11.48 -5.05
N GLY A 128 -10.05 -10.62 -5.98
CA GLY A 128 -10.95 -9.67 -6.62
C GLY A 128 -10.93 -8.28 -5.98
N MET A 129 -11.43 -7.31 -6.75
CA MET A 129 -11.42 -5.89 -6.38
C MET A 129 -12.29 -5.57 -5.16
N PHE A 130 -13.48 -6.17 -5.01
CA PHE A 130 -14.37 -5.82 -3.89
C PHE A 130 -13.76 -6.21 -2.55
N PHE A 131 -13.25 -7.43 -2.46
CA PHE A 131 -12.56 -7.90 -1.26
C PHE A 131 -11.37 -6.99 -0.94
N THR A 132 -10.52 -6.73 -1.92
CA THR A 132 -9.31 -5.92 -1.75
C THR A 132 -9.64 -4.48 -1.35
N PHE A 133 -10.71 -3.91 -1.90
CA PHE A 133 -11.18 -2.59 -1.53
C PHE A 133 -11.68 -2.52 -0.09
N ILE A 134 -12.42 -3.53 0.38
CA ILE A 134 -12.85 -3.62 1.78
C ILE A 134 -11.63 -3.71 2.70
N ILE A 135 -10.67 -4.58 2.36
CA ILE A 135 -9.42 -4.72 3.13
C ILE A 135 -8.66 -3.40 3.16
N PHE A 136 -8.53 -2.71 2.04
CA PHE A 136 -7.85 -1.43 1.95
C PHE A 136 -8.55 -0.34 2.79
N LEU A 137 -9.87 -0.20 2.66
CA LEU A 137 -10.63 0.79 3.44
C LEU A 137 -10.57 0.54 4.95
N ASN A 138 -10.69 -0.73 5.36
CA ASN A 138 -10.54 -1.10 6.76
C ASN A 138 -9.10 -0.89 7.25
N ALA A 139 -8.08 -1.05 6.41
CA ALA A 139 -6.69 -0.76 6.76
C ALA A 139 -6.48 0.74 7.05
N ILE A 140 -7.13 1.63 6.28
CA ILE A 140 -7.06 3.09 6.50
C ILE A 140 -7.58 3.48 7.90
N LEU A 141 -8.54 2.75 8.46
CA LEU A 141 -9.04 3.02 9.82
C LEU A 141 -7.94 2.88 10.88
N PHE A 142 -7.00 1.96 10.69
CA PHE A 142 -5.88 1.77 11.62
C PHE A 142 -4.82 2.86 11.53
N VAL A 143 -4.86 3.71 10.49
CA VAL A 143 -4.02 4.92 10.40
C VAL A 143 -4.45 5.97 11.44
N ILE A 144 -5.76 6.08 11.74
CA ILE A 144 -6.30 7.05 12.70
C ILE A 144 -5.65 6.92 14.09
N PRO A 145 -5.67 5.75 14.77
CA PRO A 145 -5.01 5.61 16.07
C PRO A 145 -3.50 5.82 15.98
N TYR A 146 -2.87 5.51 14.83
CA TYR A 146 -1.45 5.80 14.62
C TYR A 146 -1.15 7.30 14.60
N CYS A 147 -1.96 8.11 13.91
CA CYS A 147 -1.86 9.57 13.94
C CYS A 147 -2.02 10.14 15.36
N ILE A 148 -2.90 9.55 16.16
CA ILE A 148 -3.06 9.93 17.58
C ILE A 148 -1.77 9.61 18.37
N ILE A 149 -1.14 8.45 18.14
CA ILE A 149 0.14 8.10 18.77
C ILE A 149 1.23 9.12 18.40
N ILE A 150 1.34 9.50 17.13
CA ILE A 150 2.29 10.53 16.66
C ILE A 150 2.05 11.85 17.40
N LEU A 151 0.79 12.28 17.49
CA LEU A 151 0.41 13.49 18.21
C LEU A 151 0.84 13.44 19.68
N LEU A 152 0.58 12.34 20.37
CA LEU A 152 0.99 12.17 21.77
C LEU A 152 2.52 12.23 21.93
N ILE A 153 3.28 11.64 21.00
CA ILE A 153 4.76 11.72 20.99
C ILE A 153 5.21 13.17 20.82
N ASN A 154 4.62 13.91 19.87
CA ASN A 154 4.97 15.29 19.61
C ASN A 154 4.61 16.22 20.79
N ILE A 155 3.47 15.99 21.45
CA ILE A 155 3.07 16.72 22.65
C ILE A 155 4.06 16.44 23.79
N LYS A 156 4.41 15.17 24.03
CA LYS A 156 5.38 14.77 25.06
C LYS A 156 6.74 15.44 24.85
N ASN A 157 7.19 15.53 23.59
CA ASN A 157 8.45 16.16 23.23
C ASN A 157 8.38 17.70 23.13
N LYS A 158 7.21 18.30 23.42
CA LYS A 158 6.96 19.75 23.33
C LYS A 158 7.23 20.34 21.94
N ASN A 159 7.10 19.53 20.89
CA ASN A 159 7.35 19.93 19.50
C ASN A 159 6.36 21.00 18.98
N TYR A 160 5.24 21.20 19.68
CA TYR A 160 4.23 22.21 19.36
C TYR A 160 4.67 23.65 19.69
N LYS A 161 5.67 23.83 20.55
CA LYS A 161 6.10 25.17 20.98
C LYS A 161 6.79 25.91 19.83
N GLY A 162 6.32 27.11 19.53
CA GLY A 162 6.87 27.95 18.46
C GLY A 162 6.36 27.62 17.05
N MET A 163 5.42 26.68 16.91
CA MET A 163 4.81 26.38 15.61
C MET A 163 3.74 27.41 15.23
N LYS A 164 3.69 27.77 13.94
CA LYS A 164 2.60 28.56 13.37
C LYS A 164 1.32 27.70 13.29
N LEU A 165 0.14 28.33 13.42
CA LEU A 165 -1.15 27.63 13.38
C LEU A 165 -1.32 26.74 12.13
N LYS A 166 -0.86 27.23 10.96
CA LYS A 166 -0.87 26.49 9.68
C LYS A 166 -0.07 25.18 9.70
N ASN A 167 0.85 25.01 10.66
CA ASN A 167 1.72 23.84 10.77
C ASN A 167 1.18 22.81 11.77
N LEU A 168 0.10 23.11 12.51
CA LEU A 168 -0.48 22.17 13.49
C LEU A 168 -0.81 20.78 12.95
N PRO A 169 -1.28 20.60 11.69
CA PRO A 169 -1.54 19.27 11.14
C PRO A 169 -0.31 18.36 11.15
N LEU A 170 0.91 18.91 11.09
CA LEU A 170 2.16 18.12 11.15
C LEU A 170 2.33 17.39 12.47
N LEU A 171 1.74 17.89 13.56
CA LEU A 171 1.78 17.20 14.84
C LEU A 171 1.10 15.83 14.79
N LEU A 172 0.16 15.62 13.86
CA LEU A 172 -0.54 14.33 13.66
C LEU A 172 0.19 13.40 12.68
N ILE A 173 0.88 13.96 11.67
CA ILE A 173 1.38 13.19 10.53
C ILE A 173 2.91 13.06 10.47
N ALA A 174 3.66 13.86 11.23
CA ALA A 174 5.11 13.94 11.15
C ALA A 174 5.77 13.93 12.54
N LEU A 175 7.00 13.42 12.61
CA LEU A 175 7.86 13.49 13.79
C LEU A 175 9.00 14.47 13.56
N LYS A 176 9.34 15.25 14.58
CA LYS A 176 10.50 16.14 14.54
C LYS A 176 11.76 15.39 14.96
N LYS A 177 12.77 15.33 14.09
CA LYS A 177 14.05 14.65 14.32
C LYS A 177 15.22 15.50 13.86
N ASP A 178 16.40 15.25 14.40
CA ASP A 178 17.63 15.81 13.84
C ASP A 178 17.94 15.15 12.50
N VAL A 179 18.46 15.90 11.52
CA VAL A 179 18.75 15.41 10.16
C VAL A 179 19.65 14.16 10.17
N LYS A 180 20.54 14.04 11.17
CA LYS A 180 21.44 12.89 11.34
C LYS A 180 20.72 11.59 11.72
N ASP A 181 19.53 11.69 12.31
CA ASP A 181 18.73 10.56 12.80
C ASP A 181 17.63 10.14 11.81
N VAL A 182 17.56 10.81 10.65
CA VAL A 182 16.60 10.50 9.59
C VAL A 182 17.02 9.20 8.90
N ARG A 183 16.10 8.23 8.85
CA ARG A 183 16.37 6.93 8.21
C ARG A 183 16.14 7.00 6.70
N LYS A 184 16.75 6.06 5.96
CA LYS A 184 16.69 5.98 4.48
C LYS A 184 15.28 6.14 3.90
N PHE A 185 14.26 5.50 4.48
CA PHE A 185 12.89 5.53 3.96
C PHE A 185 11.94 6.50 4.68
N GLU A 186 12.46 7.44 5.48
CA GLU A 186 11.64 8.50 6.11
C GLU A 186 11.68 9.75 5.24
N SER A 187 10.53 10.23 4.74
CA SER A 187 10.53 11.39 3.84
C SER A 187 10.57 12.71 4.63
N ILE A 188 11.42 13.65 4.22
CA ILE A 188 11.49 14.98 4.82
C ILE A 188 10.34 15.86 4.30
N MET A 189 9.58 16.45 5.23
CA MET A 189 8.51 17.42 4.94
C MET A 189 8.98 18.88 5.03
N GLY A 190 10.13 19.13 5.65
CA GLY A 190 10.75 20.45 5.77
C GLY A 190 11.24 20.77 7.18
N ASP A 191 11.60 22.04 7.41
CA ASP A 191 11.94 22.60 8.72
C ASP A 191 10.77 23.46 9.26
N ASP A 192 10.92 24.20 10.36
CA ASP A 192 9.82 25.01 10.91
C ASP A 192 9.41 26.21 10.02
N GLU A 193 10.25 26.61 9.06
CA GLU A 193 10.08 27.79 8.22
C GLU A 193 9.52 27.44 6.83
N ASN A 194 10.06 26.40 6.20
CA ASN A 194 9.77 25.95 4.84
C ASN A 194 9.19 24.54 4.84
N LEU A 195 7.88 24.46 5.06
CA LEU A 195 7.12 23.20 5.10
C LEU A 195 6.40 22.93 3.79
N SER A 196 6.47 21.68 3.36
CA SER A 196 5.63 21.11 2.31
C SER A 196 4.80 19.99 2.92
N LEU A 197 3.47 20.06 2.75
CA LEU A 197 2.57 18.96 3.15
C LEU A 197 2.73 17.73 2.24
N ILE A 198 3.24 17.94 1.02
CA ILE A 198 3.59 16.86 0.11
C ILE A 198 5.07 16.54 0.33
N PRO A 199 5.39 15.34 0.84
CA PRO A 199 6.78 14.95 1.07
C PRO A 199 7.51 14.86 -0.27
N LYS A 200 8.76 15.33 -0.30
CA LYS A 200 9.68 15.04 -1.39
C LYS A 200 10.46 13.78 -1.01
N ILE A 201 10.57 12.82 -1.94
CA ILE A 201 11.37 11.62 -1.74
C ILE A 201 12.82 12.06 -1.50
N ASN A 202 13.50 11.45 -0.52
CA ASN A 202 14.86 11.79 -0.08
C ASN A 202 15.97 11.48 -1.10
N GLU A 203 15.71 11.56 -2.41
CA GLU A 203 16.74 11.45 -3.44
C GLU A 203 17.85 12.51 -3.24
N GLU A 204 17.54 13.65 -2.61
CA GLU A 204 18.51 14.72 -2.32
C GLU A 204 19.53 14.34 -1.21
N ILE A 205 19.15 13.49 -0.24
CA ILE A 205 20.07 13.03 0.82
C ILE A 205 20.99 11.92 0.28
N GLU A 206 20.45 11.00 -0.54
CA GLU A 206 21.27 9.96 -1.19
C GLU A 206 22.34 10.55 -2.11
N ASN A 207 22.06 11.71 -2.72
CA ASN A 207 23.02 12.44 -3.56
C ASN A 207 23.97 13.38 -2.77
N GLY A 208 24.02 13.28 -1.44
CA GLY A 208 24.97 14.01 -0.59
C GLY A 208 24.75 15.52 -0.49
N LYS A 209 23.63 16.06 -0.99
CA LYS A 209 23.28 17.48 -0.90
C LYS A 209 22.39 17.72 0.31
N ASN A 210 23.01 17.90 1.49
CA ASN A 210 22.28 18.28 2.71
C ASN A 210 21.77 19.72 2.62
N LYS A 211 20.56 19.89 2.07
CA LYS A 211 19.87 21.18 2.00
C LYS A 211 19.45 21.71 3.39
N TYR A 212 19.23 20.81 4.34
CA TYR A 212 18.73 21.13 5.68
C TYR A 212 19.82 20.99 6.74
N LYS A 213 19.85 21.92 7.71
CA LYS A 213 20.70 21.87 8.91
C LYS A 213 19.82 21.88 10.16
N GLY A 214 20.09 20.99 11.11
CA GLY A 214 19.39 20.95 12.40
C GLY A 214 18.22 19.96 12.43
N LYS A 215 17.06 20.42 12.91
CA LYS A 215 15.85 19.60 13.07
C LYS A 215 14.90 19.75 11.90
N VAL A 216 14.36 18.63 11.45
CA VAL A 216 13.41 18.53 10.34
C VAL A 216 12.19 17.72 10.77
N TRP A 217 11.08 17.97 10.08
CA TRP A 217 9.86 17.18 10.17
C TRP A 217 9.94 16.04 9.18
N VAL A 218 9.75 14.81 9.66
CA VAL A 218 9.78 13.59 8.85
C VAL A 218 8.48 12.83 8.95
N THR A 219 8.03 12.25 7.84
CA THR A 219 6.93 11.28 7.88
C THR A 219 7.43 9.98 8.51
N PRO A 220 6.82 9.53 9.61
CA PRO A 220 7.11 8.21 10.13
C PRO A 220 6.62 7.17 9.11
N GLN A 221 7.40 6.10 8.95
CA GLN A 221 7.00 4.98 8.11
C GLN A 221 5.79 4.27 8.73
N LEU A 222 4.65 4.35 8.05
CA LEU A 222 3.46 3.60 8.42
C LEU A 222 3.72 2.12 8.09
N PRO A 223 3.63 1.19 9.06
CA PRO A 223 3.66 -0.24 8.76
C PRO A 223 2.35 -0.67 8.09
N PHE A 224 2.11 -0.25 6.85
CA PHE A 224 0.79 -0.36 6.24
C PHE A 224 0.37 -1.82 5.99
N LEU A 225 1.32 -2.75 5.79
CA LEU A 225 1.00 -4.17 5.72
C LEU A 225 0.52 -4.75 7.05
N VAL A 226 0.96 -4.19 8.18
CA VAL A 226 0.38 -4.54 9.50
C VAL A 226 -1.09 -4.13 9.54
N PHE A 227 -1.45 -2.96 9.03
CA PHE A 227 -2.83 -2.51 8.96
C PHE A 227 -3.67 -3.35 8.00
N ILE A 228 -3.09 -3.78 6.87
CA ILE A 228 -3.73 -4.72 5.94
C ILE A 228 -3.98 -6.07 6.62
N PHE A 229 -3.02 -6.60 7.38
CA PHE A 229 -3.20 -7.84 8.14
C PHE A 229 -4.29 -7.71 9.21
N LEU A 230 -4.30 -6.62 9.99
CA LEU A 230 -5.36 -6.36 10.96
C LEU A 230 -6.73 -6.23 10.30
N SER A 231 -6.78 -5.61 9.11
CA SER A 231 -7.97 -5.51 8.29
C SER A 231 -8.47 -6.87 7.80
N TYR A 232 -7.57 -7.81 7.48
CA TYR A 232 -7.90 -9.20 7.18
C TYR A 232 -8.59 -9.90 8.34
N VAL A 233 -8.05 -9.75 9.56
CA VAL A 233 -8.64 -10.32 10.78
C VAL A 233 -10.00 -9.67 11.05
N LEU A 234 -10.11 -8.35 10.90
CA LEU A 234 -11.35 -7.62 11.05
C LEU A 234 -12.42 -8.10 10.04
N TYR A 235 -12.03 -8.39 8.80
CA TYR A 235 -12.94 -8.89 7.77
C TYR A 235 -13.62 -10.22 8.15
N ILE A 236 -12.97 -11.06 8.96
CA ILE A 236 -13.56 -12.32 9.48
C ILE A 236 -14.80 -12.00 10.34
N ILE A 237 -14.69 -10.96 11.15
CA ILE A 237 -15.72 -10.57 12.12
C ILE A 237 -16.76 -9.68 11.45
N TYR A 238 -16.31 -8.79 10.56
CA TYR A 238 -17.13 -7.78 9.91
C TYR A 238 -16.73 -7.62 8.44
N PRO A 239 -17.38 -8.34 7.50
CA PRO A 239 -17.01 -8.38 6.09
C PRO A 239 -17.44 -7.15 5.28
N PHE A 240 -17.73 -6.04 5.96
CA PHE A 240 -18.12 -4.77 5.35
C PHE A 240 -17.08 -3.67 5.68
N PRO A 241 -16.97 -2.61 4.87
CA PRO A 241 -16.13 -1.47 5.21
C PRO A 241 -16.67 -0.78 6.47
N VAL A 242 -15.97 -0.93 7.60
CA VAL A 242 -16.35 -0.31 8.88
C VAL A 242 -16.42 1.21 8.73
N ILE A 243 -15.55 1.79 7.90
CA ILE A 243 -15.49 3.23 7.65
C ILE A 243 -16.81 3.77 7.10
N LEU A 244 -17.46 3.02 6.20
CA LEU A 244 -18.74 3.43 5.62
C LEU A 244 -19.85 3.37 6.67
N LYS A 245 -19.80 2.41 7.60
CA LYS A 245 -20.76 2.33 8.70
C LYS A 245 -20.60 3.48 9.69
N ILE A 246 -19.35 3.86 9.99
CA ILE A 246 -19.05 5.02 10.83
C ILE A 246 -19.59 6.30 10.18
N ILE A 247 -19.35 6.51 8.88
CA ILE A 247 -19.87 7.66 8.14
C ILE A 247 -21.40 7.67 8.15
N GLU A 248 -22.04 6.53 7.90
CA GLU A 248 -23.51 6.40 7.94
C GLU A 248 -24.08 6.81 9.30
N LEU A 249 -23.44 6.37 10.40
CA LEU A 249 -23.86 6.70 11.76
C LEU A 249 -23.69 8.20 12.06
N ILE A 250 -22.58 8.81 11.63
CA ILE A 250 -22.34 10.25 11.80
C ILE A 250 -23.40 11.05 11.04
N VAL A 251 -23.68 10.70 9.78
CA VAL A 251 -24.69 11.39 8.97
C VAL A 251 -26.07 11.26 9.62
N LYS A 252 -26.47 10.05 10.05
CA LYS A 252 -27.76 9.83 10.74
C LYS A 252 -27.89 10.53 12.09
N SER A 253 -26.78 10.89 12.74
CA SER A 253 -26.84 11.65 14.01
C SER A 253 -27.07 13.15 13.81
N HIS A 254 -26.86 13.65 12.58
CA HIS A 254 -26.95 15.07 12.23
C HIS A 254 -28.18 15.42 11.37
N PHE A 255 -28.99 14.43 10.98
CA PHE A 255 -30.26 14.59 10.25
C PHE A 255 -31.35 13.77 10.94
#